data_AF-A0A7J0EX70-F1
#
_entry.id   AF-A0A7J0EX70-F1
#
_cell.length_a   1.000
_cell.length_b   1.000
_cell.length_c   1.000
_cell.angle_alpha   90.00
_cell.angle_beta   90.00
_cell.angle_gamma   90.00
#
_symmetry.space_group_name_H-M   'P 1'
#
loop_
_entity.id
_entity.type
_entity.pdbx_description
1 polymer ?
#
loop_
_entity_poly.entity_id
_entity_poly.type
_entity_poly.pdbx_seq_one_letter_code
_entity_poly.pdbx_strand_id
1 'polypeptide(L)'
;MSLYATIWDGSNWATNGGRYRVNYKYAPYITQFSDLVLHGCAVNPIEQSSTCDLPPSFESVPTGITSDQRSKLENFRKKHMQYSYCYDQIRYKVPLSECTINPQEAERLQGFDPVTFGGVRRHHGKRHRRSRSSRARQVLSEKGVISTIA
;
A
#
# COMPACT_ATOMS: atom_id res chain seq x y z
N MET A 1 21.34 5.50 12.89
CA MET A 1 20.35 4.47 12.51
C MET A 1 21.11 3.29 11.93
N SER A 2 20.58 2.07 12.06
CA SER A 2 21.21 0.84 11.51
C SER A 2 20.24 0.17 10.54
N LEU A 3 20.79 -0.53 9.54
CA LEU A 3 20.01 -1.25 8.54
C LEU A 3 19.80 -2.71 8.99
N TYR A 4 18.58 -3.22 8.83
CA TYR A 4 18.20 -4.59 9.16
C TYR A 4 17.40 -5.20 8.01
N ALA A 5 17.65 -6.47 7.69
CA ALA A 5 16.85 -7.27 6.77
C ALA A 5 16.50 -8.60 7.44
N THR A 6 15.21 -8.89 7.59
CA THR A 6 14.72 -10.05 8.36
C THR A 6 13.51 -10.68 7.69
N ILE A 7 13.49 -12.02 7.63
CA ILE A 7 12.29 -12.82 7.36
C ILE A 7 11.77 -13.36 8.69
N TRP A 8 10.48 -13.18 8.99
CA TRP A 8 9.88 -13.61 10.26
C TRP A 8 8.37 -13.88 10.13
N ASP A 9 7.81 -14.59 11.11
CA ASP A 9 6.39 -14.94 11.14
C ASP A 9 5.48 -13.79 11.64
N GLY A 10 4.83 -13.11 10.70
CA GLY A 10 3.83 -12.07 10.95
C GLY A 10 2.38 -12.54 11.00
N SER A 11 2.10 -13.82 11.26
CA SER A 11 0.76 -14.45 11.12
C SER A 11 -0.39 -13.72 11.83
N ASN A 12 -0.12 -12.96 12.88
CA ASN A 12 -1.16 -12.24 13.61
C ASN A 12 -1.69 -10.99 12.86
N TRP A 13 -1.03 -10.54 11.79
CA TRP A 13 -1.42 -9.30 11.09
C TRP A 13 -1.11 -9.24 9.59
N ALA A 14 -0.07 -9.94 9.11
CA ALA A 14 0.51 -9.70 7.78
C ALA A 14 -0.45 -9.97 6.61
N THR A 15 -1.20 -11.08 6.64
CA THR A 15 -2.07 -11.47 5.53
C THR A 15 -3.55 -11.31 5.90
N ASN A 16 -4.20 -10.34 5.26
CA ASN A 16 -5.61 -10.00 5.46
C ASN A 16 -5.95 -9.76 6.95
N GLY A 17 -5.13 -8.93 7.61
CA GLY A 17 -5.29 -8.61 9.04
C GLY A 17 -5.06 -9.81 9.97
N GLY A 18 -4.28 -10.81 9.55
CA GLY A 18 -4.00 -12.02 10.34
C GLY A 18 -5.02 -13.15 10.14
N ARG A 19 -5.99 -12.99 9.22
CA ARG A 19 -6.96 -14.03 8.89
C ARG A 19 -6.31 -15.28 8.31
N TYR A 20 -5.26 -15.11 7.51
CA TYR A 20 -4.51 -16.21 6.92
C TYR A 20 -3.13 -16.28 7.59
N ARG A 21 -2.92 -17.33 8.39
CA ARG A 21 -1.66 -17.58 9.11
C ARG A 21 -0.69 -18.37 8.23
N VAL A 22 0.58 -18.32 8.57
CA VAL A 22 1.62 -19.13 7.93
C VAL A 22 1.29 -20.62 8.04
N ASN A 23 1.49 -21.36 6.97
CA ASN A 23 1.33 -22.80 6.95
C ASN A 23 2.70 -23.47 6.73
N TYR A 24 3.38 -23.79 7.83
CA TYR A 24 4.74 -24.34 7.84
C TYR A 24 4.93 -25.64 7.06
N LYS A 25 3.86 -26.29 6.58
CA LYS A 25 3.97 -27.39 5.61
C LYS A 25 4.60 -26.96 4.29
N TYR A 26 4.54 -25.67 3.95
CA TYR A 26 5.16 -25.10 2.75
C TYR A 26 6.58 -24.55 2.99
N ALA A 27 7.16 -24.82 4.16
CA ALA A 27 8.55 -24.46 4.43
C ALA A 27 9.52 -25.27 3.53
N PRO A 28 10.72 -24.74 3.24
CA PRO A 28 11.29 -23.48 3.76
C PRO A 28 10.77 -22.22 3.04
N TYR A 29 10.64 -21.13 3.79
CA TYR A 29 10.39 -19.79 3.22
C TYR A 29 11.74 -19.10 3.00
N ILE A 30 12.10 -18.89 1.74
CA ILE A 30 13.42 -18.38 1.35
C ILE A 30 13.27 -16.98 0.76
N THR A 31 14.08 -16.05 1.24
CA THR A 31 14.25 -14.70 0.68
C THR A 31 15.68 -14.53 0.21
N GLN A 32 15.87 -14.04 -1.01
CA GLN A 32 17.18 -13.74 -1.58
C GLN A 32 17.34 -12.23 -1.73
N PHE A 33 18.48 -11.69 -1.29
CA PHE A 33 18.85 -10.29 -1.43
C PHE A 33 20.16 -10.21 -2.21
N SER A 34 20.26 -9.30 -3.17
CA SER A 34 21.45 -9.02 -3.98
C SER A 34 21.64 -7.52 -4.17
N ASP A 35 22.78 -7.13 -4.75
CA ASP A 35 23.03 -5.75 -5.21
C ASP A 35 22.86 -4.68 -4.12
N LEU A 36 23.37 -4.96 -2.91
CA LEU A 36 23.31 -4.02 -1.80
C LEU A 36 24.18 -2.79 -2.08
N VAL A 37 23.52 -1.65 -2.31
CA VAL A 37 24.15 -0.34 -2.46
C VAL A 37 23.90 0.51 -1.22
N LEU A 38 24.97 0.99 -0.57
CA LEU A 38 24.90 1.85 0.61
C LEU A 38 25.55 3.20 0.32
N HIS A 39 24.72 4.22 0.19
CA HIS A 39 25.13 5.62 0.16
C HIS A 39 24.65 6.31 1.43
N GLY A 40 25.57 6.54 2.36
CA GLY A 40 25.28 7.18 3.63
C GLY A 40 26.56 7.53 4.36
N CYS A 41 26.46 8.41 5.33
CA CYS A 41 27.58 8.73 6.18
C CYS A 41 27.54 7.86 7.45
N ALA A 42 28.55 7.01 7.61
CA ALA A 42 28.67 6.14 8.77
C ALA A 42 29.11 6.96 9.99
N VAL A 43 28.45 6.73 11.13
CA VAL A 43 28.79 7.36 12.41
C VAL A 43 29.36 6.29 13.33
N ASN A 44 30.55 6.53 13.86
CA ASN A 44 31.12 5.68 14.90
C ASN A 44 30.31 5.83 16.19
N PRO A 45 29.68 4.76 16.71
CA PRO A 45 28.85 4.85 17.91
C PRO A 45 29.63 5.25 19.17
N ILE A 46 30.94 5.01 19.16
CA ILE A 46 31.85 5.27 20.29
C ILE A 46 32.29 6.73 20.32
N GLU A 47 32.60 7.32 19.16
CA GLU A 47 33.21 8.65 19.07
C GLU A 47 32.15 9.77 19.08
N GLN A 48 30.87 9.46 18.80
CA GLN A 48 29.73 10.38 18.69
C GLN A 48 29.97 11.63 17.82
N SER A 49 31.12 11.73 17.16
CA SER A 49 31.45 12.74 16.18
C SER A 49 31.11 12.21 14.80
N SER A 50 30.36 12.99 14.04
CA SER A 50 29.98 12.65 12.69
C SER A 50 30.58 13.69 11.73
N THR A 51 31.48 13.25 10.85
CA THR A 51 31.93 14.03 9.68
C THR A 51 30.77 14.24 8.67
N CYS A 52 29.58 13.74 8.98
CA CYS A 52 28.37 13.78 8.17
C CYS A 52 27.75 15.16 8.01
N ASP A 53 28.22 16.15 8.77
CA ASP A 53 27.82 17.56 8.62
C ASP A 53 28.57 18.26 7.47
N LEU A 54 29.62 17.63 6.92
CA LEU A 54 30.28 18.12 5.72
C LEU A 54 29.43 17.79 4.48
N PRO A 55 29.35 18.72 3.50
CA PRO A 55 28.63 18.45 2.26
C PRO A 55 29.20 17.18 1.62
N PRO A 56 28.35 16.21 1.25
CA PRO A 56 28.81 14.94 0.73
C PRO A 56 29.66 15.16 -0.53
N SER A 57 30.74 14.38 -0.66
CA SER A 57 31.56 14.30 -1.89
C SER A 57 30.85 13.55 -3.03
N PHE A 58 29.60 13.13 -2.81
CA PHE A 58 28.76 12.40 -3.75
C PHE A 58 27.73 13.34 -4.36
N GLU A 59 27.20 12.99 -5.54
CA GLU A 59 26.09 13.70 -6.20
C GLU A 59 25.08 14.17 -5.16
N SER A 60 24.82 15.49 -5.13
CA SER A 60 23.95 16.10 -4.15
C SER A 60 22.61 15.35 -4.13
N VAL A 61 22.24 14.83 -2.96
CA VAL A 61 20.92 14.22 -2.77
C VAL A 61 19.89 15.26 -3.21
N PRO A 62 19.04 14.97 -4.21
CA PRO A 62 18.07 15.94 -4.69
C PRO A 62 17.19 16.40 -3.53
N THR A 63 17.10 17.71 -3.30
CA THR A 63 16.28 18.31 -2.23
C THR A 63 14.78 18.08 -2.44
N GLY A 64 14.39 17.52 -3.59
CA GLY A 64 13.02 17.15 -3.89
C GLY A 64 12.93 16.27 -5.13
N ILE A 65 11.70 15.85 -5.42
CA ILE A 65 11.37 15.09 -6.63
C ILE A 65 10.98 16.04 -7.77
N THR A 66 11.27 15.63 -9.01
CA THR A 66 10.84 16.37 -10.21
C THR A 66 9.33 16.28 -10.41
N SER A 67 8.76 17.16 -11.25
CA SER A 67 7.34 17.11 -11.61
C SER A 67 6.92 15.75 -12.19
N ASP A 68 7.77 15.18 -13.05
CA ASP A 68 7.52 13.87 -13.66
C ASP A 68 7.55 12.73 -12.65
N GLN A 69 8.50 12.76 -11.70
CA GLN A 69 8.55 11.79 -10.60
C GLN A 69 7.32 11.91 -9.69
N ARG A 70 6.88 13.14 -9.40
CA ARG A 70 5.66 13.38 -8.62
C ARG A 70 4.42 12.84 -9.32
N SER A 71 4.27 13.12 -10.61
CA SER A 71 3.16 12.58 -11.42
C SER A 71 3.16 11.03 -11.45
N LYS A 72 4.33 10.40 -11.56
CA LYS A 72 4.45 8.94 -11.47
C LYS A 72 4.03 8.41 -10.09
N LEU A 73 4.47 9.05 -9.00
CA LEU A 73 4.07 8.70 -7.65
C LEU A 73 2.55 8.83 -7.43
N GLU A 74 1.96 9.95 -7.86
CA GLU A 74 0.51 10.19 -7.75
C GLU A 74 -0.29 9.15 -8.54
N ASN A 75 0.13 8.84 -9.77
CA ASN A 75 -0.51 7.81 -10.58
C ASN A 75 -0.39 6.41 -9.96
N PHE A 76 0.75 6.08 -9.35
CA PHE A 76 0.94 4.82 -8.64
C PHE A 76 0.02 4.73 -7.43
N ARG A 77 -0.01 5.77 -6.58
CA ARG A 77 -0.90 5.84 -5.41
C ARG A 77 -2.36 5.69 -5.81
N LYS A 78 -2.79 6.40 -6.87
CA LYS A 78 -4.16 6.33 -7.39
C LYS A 78 -4.56 4.93 -7.87
N LYS A 79 -3.63 4.07 -8.26
CA LYS A 79 -3.97 2.72 -8.77
C LYS A 79 -3.75 1.63 -7.73
N HIS A 80 -2.65 1.69 -6.99
CA HIS A 80 -2.14 0.56 -6.23
C HIS A 80 -2.19 0.74 -4.71
N MET A 81 -2.43 1.95 -4.19
CA MET A 81 -2.43 2.17 -2.74
C MET A 81 -3.71 1.68 -2.09
N GLN A 82 -3.62 0.61 -1.29
CA GLN A 82 -4.78 -0.03 -0.64
C GLN A 82 -5.07 0.51 0.76
N TYR A 83 -4.08 1.11 1.41
CA TYR A 83 -4.21 1.67 2.76
C TYR A 83 -3.37 2.93 2.92
N SER A 84 -3.88 3.89 3.68
CA SER A 84 -3.17 5.09 4.10
C SER A 84 -3.73 5.58 5.42
N TYR A 85 -2.86 5.77 6.42
CA TYR A 85 -3.27 6.19 7.76
C TYR A 85 -3.90 7.60 7.77
N CYS A 86 -3.50 8.48 6.84
CA CYS A 86 -4.06 9.84 6.73
C CYS A 86 -5.56 9.87 6.42
N TYR A 87 -6.09 8.79 5.83
CA TYR A 87 -7.50 8.66 5.47
C TYR A 87 -8.25 7.69 6.40
N ASP A 88 -7.56 7.00 7.30
CA ASP A 88 -8.15 6.00 8.20
C ASP A 88 -8.98 6.70 9.28
N GLN A 89 -10.29 6.74 9.07
CA GLN A 89 -11.25 7.40 9.96
C GLN A 89 -11.66 6.50 11.14
N ILE A 90 -11.32 5.21 11.11
CA ILE A 90 -11.49 4.33 12.27
C ILE A 90 -10.44 4.68 13.30
N ARG A 91 -9.18 4.78 12.86
CA ARG A 91 -8.04 5.03 13.73
C ARG A 91 -7.89 6.49 14.09
N TYR A 92 -8.05 7.40 13.12
CA TYR A 92 -7.86 8.84 13.30
C TYR A 92 -9.12 9.60 12.86
N LYS A 93 -9.91 10.09 13.83
CA LYS A 93 -11.11 10.89 13.54
C LYS A 93 -10.80 12.23 12.85
N VAL A 94 -9.62 12.77 13.13
CA VAL A 94 -9.05 13.95 12.47
C VAL A 94 -7.68 13.53 11.92
N PRO A 95 -7.38 13.81 10.64
CA PRO A 95 -6.06 13.53 10.08
C PRO A 95 -4.95 14.19 10.90
N LEU A 96 -3.79 13.53 10.98
CA LEU A 96 -2.62 14.07 11.64
C LEU A 96 -2.09 15.31 10.89
N SER A 97 -1.35 16.18 11.58
CA SER A 97 -0.94 17.49 11.05
C SER A 97 -0.04 17.43 9.81
N GLU A 98 0.68 16.33 9.62
CA GLU A 98 1.54 16.09 8.46
C GLU A 98 0.78 15.62 7.22
N CYS A 99 -0.51 15.30 7.35
CA CYS A 99 -1.29 14.73 6.27
C CYS A 99 -1.81 15.79 5.29
N THR A 100 -1.47 15.62 4.01
CA THR A 100 -2.07 16.37 2.90
C THR A 100 -3.19 15.56 2.27
N ILE A 101 -4.44 15.99 2.46
CA ILE A 101 -5.62 15.26 1.99
C ILE A 101 -5.90 15.56 0.52
N ASN A 102 -5.71 14.57 -0.35
CA ASN A 102 -6.18 14.56 -1.74
C ASN A 102 -7.59 13.95 -1.83
N PRO A 103 -8.62 14.68 -2.32
CA PRO A 103 -9.99 14.19 -2.44
C PRO A 103 -10.17 13.00 -3.38
N GLN A 104 -9.45 12.94 -4.51
CA GLN A 104 -9.58 11.82 -5.46
C GLN A 104 -9.05 10.51 -4.87
N GLU A 105 -8.00 10.61 -4.06
CA GLU A 105 -7.43 9.48 -3.35
C GLU A 105 -8.37 9.00 -2.22
N ALA A 106 -8.99 9.94 -1.49
CA ALA A 106 -10.00 9.64 -0.48
C ALA A 106 -11.19 8.88 -1.08
N GLU A 107 -11.75 9.38 -2.18
CA GLU A 107 -12.91 8.77 -2.84
C GLU A 107 -12.61 7.33 -3.28
N ARG A 108 -11.42 7.11 -3.83
CA ARG A 108 -10.99 5.76 -4.25
C ARG A 108 -10.86 4.81 -3.06
N LEU A 109 -10.19 5.25 -2.00
CA LEU A 109 -10.02 4.45 -0.78
C LEU A 109 -11.38 4.14 -0.14
N GLN A 110 -12.29 5.11 -0.08
CA GLN A 110 -13.67 4.91 0.38
C GLN A 110 -14.45 3.89 -0.46
N GLY A 111 -14.23 3.87 -1.78
CA GLY A 111 -14.81 2.86 -2.65
C GLY A 111 -14.25 1.46 -2.41
N PHE A 112 -12.97 1.36 -2.05
CA PHE A 112 -12.27 0.09 -1.79
C PHE A 112 -12.62 -0.50 -0.42
N ASP A 113 -12.52 0.31 0.63
CA ASP A 113 -12.87 -0.06 2.01
C ASP A 113 -13.66 1.08 2.68
N PRO A 114 -14.99 1.09 2.52
CA PRO A 114 -15.83 2.13 3.11
C PRO A 114 -15.83 2.10 4.63
N VAL A 115 -15.46 0.97 5.24
CA VAL A 115 -15.44 0.82 6.70
C VAL A 115 -14.30 1.62 7.28
N THR A 116 -13.08 1.41 6.75
CA THR A 116 -11.87 2.09 7.23
C THR A 116 -11.83 3.57 6.85
N PHE A 117 -12.26 3.91 5.63
CA PHE A 117 -12.07 5.27 5.09
C PHE A 117 -13.31 6.17 5.15
N GLY A 118 -14.38 5.74 5.84
CA GLY A 118 -15.59 6.54 6.05
C GLY A 118 -16.50 6.64 4.82
N GLY A 119 -16.46 5.65 3.94
CA GLY A 119 -17.35 5.58 2.78
C GLY A 119 -18.77 5.17 3.17
N VAL A 120 -19.78 5.78 2.54
CA VAL A 120 -21.16 5.35 2.73
C VAL A 120 -21.34 4.00 2.03
N ARG A 121 -21.68 2.95 2.79
CA ARG A 121 -22.11 1.68 2.20
C ARG A 121 -23.38 1.95 1.40
N ARG A 122 -23.26 1.97 0.06
CA ARG A 122 -24.44 1.96 -0.81
C ARG A 122 -25.11 0.60 -0.65
N HIS A 123 -26.08 0.52 0.24
CA HIS A 123 -26.98 -0.63 0.28
C HIS A 123 -27.68 -0.70 -1.08
N HIS A 124 -27.28 -1.68 -1.90
CA HIS A 124 -28.08 -2.09 -3.05
C HIS A 124 -29.40 -2.63 -2.50
N GLY A 125 -30.37 -1.74 -2.33
CA GLY A 125 -31.75 -2.13 -2.10
C GLY A 125 -32.15 -3.06 -3.23
N LYS A 126 -32.54 -4.30 -2.89
CA LYS A 126 -33.13 -5.24 -3.85
C LYS A 126 -34.37 -4.58 -4.43
N ARG A 127 -34.24 -3.87 -5.55
CA ARG A 127 -35.37 -3.53 -6.40
C ARG A 127 -35.92 -4.86 -6.91
N HIS A 128 -37.00 -5.33 -6.31
CA HIS A 128 -37.84 -6.37 -6.87
C HIS A 128 -38.29 -5.92 -8.27
N ARG A 129 -37.55 -6.32 -9.31
CA ARG A 129 -38.05 -6.28 -10.68
C ARG A 129 -39.20 -7.29 -10.73
N ARG A 130 -40.44 -6.79 -10.77
CA ARG A 130 -41.60 -7.56 -11.23
C ARG A 130 -41.22 -8.20 -12.57
N SER A 131 -41.10 -9.52 -12.61
CA SER A 131 -40.81 -10.27 -13.82
C SER A 131 -41.97 -10.11 -14.79
N ARG A 132 -41.80 -9.28 -15.80
CA ARG A 132 -42.59 -9.38 -17.03
C ARG A 132 -41.82 -10.34 -17.93
N SER A 133 -42.42 -11.51 -18.15
CA SER A 133 -41.95 -12.58 -19.03
C SER A 133 -41.68 -12.06 -20.44
N SER A 134 -40.44 -12.16 -20.92
CA SER A 134 -40.16 -12.34 -22.35
C SER A 134 -38.86 -13.13 -22.53
N ARG A 135 -38.99 -14.25 -23.25
CA ARG A 135 -37.93 -15.12 -23.76
C ARG A 135 -36.89 -14.32 -24.55
N ALA A 136 -35.60 -14.59 -24.33
CA ALA A 136 -34.60 -14.73 -25.41
C ALA A 136 -33.20 -15.15 -24.90
N ARG A 137 -32.78 -16.32 -25.40
CA ARG A 137 -31.43 -16.76 -25.81
C ARG A 137 -30.21 -16.56 -24.88
N GLN A 138 -29.74 -17.73 -24.44
CA GLN A 138 -28.40 -18.11 -24.00
C GLN A 138 -27.29 -17.57 -24.92
N VAL A 139 -26.31 -16.87 -24.36
CA VAL A 139 -24.95 -16.78 -24.91
C VAL A 139 -23.99 -16.91 -23.73
N LEU A 140 -23.16 -17.95 -23.80
CA LEU A 140 -22.05 -18.24 -22.88
C LEU A 140 -20.98 -17.16 -22.98
N SER A 141 -20.47 -16.70 -21.84
CA SER A 141 -19.15 -16.08 -21.77
C SER A 141 -18.52 -16.40 -20.42
N GLU A 142 -17.70 -17.45 -20.42
CA GLU A 142 -16.70 -17.69 -19.40
C GLU A 142 -15.68 -16.55 -19.45
N LYS A 143 -15.44 -15.90 -18.31
CA LYS A 143 -14.20 -15.16 -18.07
C LYS A 143 -13.73 -15.46 -16.66
N GLY A 144 -12.83 -16.44 -16.57
CA GLY A 144 -11.97 -16.65 -15.42
C GLY A 144 -11.06 -15.44 -15.24
N VAL A 145 -11.07 -14.89 -14.03
CA VAL A 145 -10.12 -13.85 -13.63
C VAL A 145 -8.95 -14.56 -12.96
N ILE A 146 -7.87 -14.72 -13.71
CA ILE A 146 -6.56 -15.10 -13.16
C ILE A 146 -5.95 -13.81 -12.60
N SER A 147 -5.86 -13.73 -11.28
CA SER A 147 -5.12 -12.67 -10.59
C SER A 147 -3.65 -13.04 -10.58
N THR A 148 -2.89 -12.55 -11.56
CA THR A 148 -1.42 -12.57 -11.51
C THR A 148 -0.95 -11.41 -10.63
N ILE A 149 -0.33 -11.74 -9.51
CA ILE A 149 0.44 -10.81 -8.68
C ILE A 149 1.85 -10.80 -9.26
N ALA A 150 2.34 -9.62 -9.62
CA ALA A 150 3.74 -9.30 -9.81
C ALA A 150 4.09 -8.16 -8.86
#